data_AF-A0A2T4RXK5-F1
#
_entry.id   AF-A0A2T4RXK5-F1
#
_cell.length_a   1.000
_cell.length_b   1.000
_cell.length_c   1.000
_cell.angle_alpha   90.00
_cell.angle_beta   90.00
_cell.angle_gamma   90.00
#
_symmetry.space_group_name_H-M   'P 1'
#
loop_
_entity.id
_entity.type
_entity.pdbx_description
1 polymer ?
#
loop_
_entity_poly.entity_id
_entity_poly.type
_entity_poly.pdbx_seq_one_letter_code
_entity_poly.pdbx_strand_id
1 'polypeptide(L)'
;MAVVFGEQGSENDELLLKQVQHLQDFTNPMIVIALILFVFHLTFVGPFLEEITFRGIFKETIFSRFSFWLPMLISSAIFSINHASTNIVGFLLYMGMGACFYLAY
;
A
#
# COMPACT_ATOMS: atom_id res chain seq x y z
N MET A 1 -11.86 15.00 2.29
CA MET A 1 -11.60 14.01 3.36
C MET A 1 -12.84 13.81 4.23
N ALA A 2 -13.23 14.77 5.07
CA ALA A 2 -14.39 14.63 5.98
C ALA A 2 -15.73 14.27 5.31
N VAL A 3 -16.00 14.78 4.10
CA VAL A 3 -17.27 14.52 3.38
C VAL A 3 -17.40 13.07 2.86
N VAL A 4 -16.27 12.39 2.62
CA VAL A 4 -16.24 11.03 2.03
C VAL A 4 -15.90 9.97 3.08
N PHE A 5 -15.01 10.30 4.03
CA PHE A 5 -14.49 9.36 5.01
C PHE A 5 -15.03 9.62 6.44
N GLY A 6 -15.75 10.71 6.68
CA GLY A 6 -16.25 11.08 8.02
C GLY A 6 -15.17 11.57 8.99
N GLU A 7 -13.89 11.56 8.58
CA GLU A 7 -12.73 11.85 9.44
C GLU A 7 -11.89 13.01 8.88
N GLN A 8 -11.21 13.75 9.77
CA GLN A 8 -10.37 14.89 9.38
C GLN A 8 -9.02 14.45 8.77
N GLY A 9 -8.61 13.20 8.95
CA GLY A 9 -7.43 12.54 8.37
C GLY A 9 -7.50 11.03 8.65
N SER A 10 -6.78 10.20 7.87
CA SER A 10 -6.68 8.77 8.17
C SER A 10 -5.69 8.51 9.32
N GLU A 11 -5.79 7.37 10.02
CA GLU A 11 -4.79 6.99 11.04
C GLU A 11 -3.36 6.96 10.46
N ASN A 12 -3.23 6.58 9.19
CA ASN A 12 -1.97 6.62 8.46
C ASN A 12 -1.43 8.07 8.32
N ASP A 13 -2.31 9.03 8.02
CA ASP A 13 -1.93 10.45 7.95
C ASP A 13 -1.49 10.97 9.32
N GLU A 14 -2.17 10.57 10.40
CA GLU A 14 -1.81 10.96 11.77
C GLU A 14 -0.45 10.40 12.20
N LEU A 15 -0.15 9.14 11.85
CA LEU A 15 1.15 8.51 12.10
C LEU A 15 2.28 9.19 11.32
N LEU A 16 2.04 9.48 10.04
CA LEU A 16 3.00 10.22 9.21
C LEU A 16 3.25 11.61 9.79
N LEU A 17 2.21 12.34 10.21
CA LEU A 17 2.36 13.66 10.80
C LEU A 17 3.13 13.64 12.12
N LYS A 18 2.88 12.65 12.99
CA LYS A 18 3.65 12.44 14.23
C LYS A 18 5.13 12.20 13.93
N GLN A 19 5.44 11.39 12.92
CA GLN A 19 6.83 11.15 12.51
C GLN A 19 7.47 12.38 11.86
N VAL A 20 6.74 13.12 11.02
CA VAL A 20 7.23 14.33 10.33
C VAL A 20 7.72 15.39 11.32
N GLN A 21 7.04 15.58 12.46
CA GLN A 21 7.48 16.51 13.51
C GLN A 21 8.87 16.15 14.07
N HIS A 22 9.22 14.86 14.12
CA HIS A 22 10.55 14.39 14.53
C HIS A 22 11.59 14.42 13.40
N LEU A 23 11.17 14.68 12.16
CA LEU A 23 12.02 14.69 10.97
C LEU A 23 12.39 16.11 10.49
N GLN A 24 12.03 17.16 11.24
CA GLN A 24 12.23 18.55 10.81
C GLN A 24 13.67 19.07 11.00
N ASP A 25 14.50 18.36 11.76
CA ASP A 25 15.92 18.71 11.92
C ASP A 25 16.77 18.09 10.80
N PHE A 26 16.72 18.71 9.62
CA PHE A 26 17.51 18.29 8.46
C PHE A 26 19.02 18.56 8.62
N THR A 27 19.46 19.19 9.71
CA THR A 27 20.90 19.33 9.99
C THR A 27 21.49 18.04 10.56
N ASN A 28 20.64 17.14 11.09
CA ASN A 28 21.05 15.83 11.53
C ASN A 28 21.23 14.88 10.32
N PRO A 29 22.45 14.39 10.04
CA PRO A 29 22.70 13.53 8.88
C PRO A 29 21.94 12.20 8.94
N MET A 30 21.61 11.70 10.14
CA MET A 30 20.85 10.46 10.29
C MET A 30 19.40 10.61 9.79
N ILE A 31 18.79 11.77 9.99
CA ILE A 31 17.43 12.07 9.50
C ILE A 31 17.43 12.10 7.97
N VAL A 32 18.42 12.76 7.37
CA VAL A 32 18.55 12.84 5.90
C VAL A 32 18.75 11.46 5.28
N ILE A 33 19.64 10.64 5.86
CA ILE A 33 19.87 9.26 5.40
C ILE A 33 18.59 8.42 5.53
N ALA A 34 17.89 8.51 6.66
CA ALA A 34 16.65 7.77 6.87
C ALA A 34 15.57 8.14 5.83
N LEU A 35 15.43 9.43 5.49
CA LEU A 35 14.50 9.89 4.48
C LEU A 35 14.86 9.40 3.08
N ILE A 36 16.15 9.40 2.71
CA ILE A 36 16.61 8.86 1.43
C ILE A 36 16.26 7.37 1.33
N LEU A 37 16.53 6.60 2.39
CA LEU A 37 16.21 5.18 2.43
C LEU A 37 14.70 4.94 2.38
N PHE A 38 13.92 5.77 3.06
CA PHE A 38 12.45 5.70 3.04
C PHE A 38 11.89 5.94 1.64
N VAL A 39 12.33 7.01 0.96
CA VAL A 39 11.91 7.31 -0.41
C VAL A 39 12.35 6.20 -1.37
N PHE A 40 13.60 5.71 -1.23
CA PHE A 40 14.09 4.59 -2.01
C PHE A 40 13.23 3.33 -1.80
N HIS A 41 12.87 3.04 -0.55
CA HIS A 41 12.01 1.91 -0.22
C HIS A 41 10.63 2.06 -0.86
N LEU A 42 9.95 3.19 -0.67
CA LEU A 42 8.62 3.43 -1.24
C LEU A 42 8.62 3.42 -2.77
N THR A 43 9.70 3.85 -3.40
CA THR A 43 9.77 3.98 -4.87
C THR A 43 10.14 2.66 -5.54
N PHE A 44 11.05 1.89 -4.95
CA PHE A 44 11.63 0.71 -5.60
C PHE A 44 11.31 -0.57 -4.84
N VAL A 45 11.67 -0.63 -3.56
CA VAL A 45 11.63 -1.88 -2.80
C VAL A 45 10.19 -2.34 -2.55
N GLY A 46 9.32 -1.45 -2.08
CA GLY A 46 7.90 -1.73 -1.83
C GLY A 46 7.21 -2.23 -3.10
N PRO A 47 7.18 -1.45 -4.19
CA PRO A 47 6.54 -1.87 -5.44
C PRO A 47 7.11 -3.18 -6.01
N PHE A 48 8.42 -3.39 -5.91
CA PHE A 48 9.06 -4.63 -6.36
C PHE A 48 8.58 -5.85 -5.55
N LEU A 49 8.51 -5.74 -4.22
CA LEU A 49 8.03 -6.81 -3.35
C LEU A 49 6.53 -7.07 -3.53
N GLU A 50 5.74 -6.02 -3.73
CA GLU A 50 4.32 -6.13 -4.03
C GLU A 50 4.10 -6.90 -5.33
N GLU A 51 4.83 -6.60 -6.40
CA GLU A 51 4.66 -7.27 -7.69
C GLU A 51 5.05 -8.75 -7.63
N ILE A 52 6.16 -9.08 -6.97
CA ILE A 52 6.56 -10.49 -6.75
C ILE A 52 5.51 -11.24 -5.96
N THR A 53 4.98 -10.62 -4.90
CA THR A 53 4.02 -11.27 -4.02
C THR A 53 2.67 -11.45 -4.71
N PHE A 54 2.08 -10.37 -5.24
CA PHE A 54 0.72 -10.40 -5.75
C PHE A 54 0.60 -10.94 -7.17
N ARG A 55 1.60 -10.75 -8.04
CA ARG A 55 1.58 -11.28 -9.41
C ARG A 55 2.44 -12.52 -9.56
N GLY A 56 3.62 -12.56 -8.97
CA GLY A 56 4.42 -13.80 -9.00
C GLY A 56 3.76 -14.94 -8.21
N ILE A 57 3.52 -14.73 -6.92
CA ILE A 57 3.07 -15.83 -6.04
C ILE A 57 1.55 -16.01 -6.10
N PHE A 58 0.77 -14.96 -5.83
CA PHE A 58 -0.69 -15.08 -5.81
C PHE A 58 -1.27 -15.42 -7.19
N LYS A 59 -0.94 -14.66 -8.24
CA LYS A 59 -1.53 -14.89 -9.57
C LYS A 59 -0.98 -16.15 -10.25
N GLU A 60 0.35 -16.33 -10.31
CA GLU A 60 0.93 -17.41 -11.12
C GLU A 60 1.15 -18.74 -10.38
N THR A 61 1.24 -18.74 -9.04
CA THR A 61 1.66 -19.93 -8.27
C THR A 61 0.54 -20.57 -7.45
N ILE A 62 -0.27 -19.78 -6.72
CA ILE A 62 -1.24 -20.31 -5.74
C ILE A 62 -2.55 -20.77 -6.38
N PHE A 63 -3.02 -20.09 -7.43
CA PHE A 63 -4.31 -20.38 -8.05
C PHE A 63 -4.16 -21.08 -9.41
N SER A 64 -5.18 -21.87 -9.78
CA SER A 64 -5.28 -22.46 -11.11
C SER A 64 -5.31 -21.37 -12.19
N ARG A 65 -4.60 -21.58 -13.29
CA ARG A 65 -4.60 -20.68 -14.47
C ARG A 65 -5.99 -20.43 -15.06
N PHE A 66 -6.96 -21.30 -14.76
CA PHE A 66 -8.34 -21.16 -15.25
C PHE A 66 -9.26 -20.36 -14.30
N SER A 67 -8.78 -20.01 -13.11
CA SER A 67 -9.52 -19.20 -12.14
C SER A 67 -9.11 -17.74 -12.28
N PHE A 68 -9.93 -16.90 -12.89
CA PHE A 68 -9.64 -15.47 -13.03
C PHE A 68 -10.16 -14.65 -11.85
N TRP A 69 -11.44 -14.78 -11.54
CA TRP A 69 -12.12 -13.95 -10.55
C TRP A 69 -11.64 -14.18 -9.11
N LEU A 70 -11.40 -15.44 -8.75
CA LEU A 70 -11.06 -15.80 -7.38
C LEU A 70 -9.67 -15.28 -6.95
N PRO A 71 -8.57 -15.54 -7.70
CA PRO A 71 -7.28 -14.93 -7.37
C PRO A 71 -7.32 -13.41 -7.41
N MET A 72 -8.02 -12.80 -8.38
CA MET A 72 -8.13 -11.35 -8.45
C MET A 72 -8.77 -10.78 -7.17
N LEU A 73 -9.94 -11.27 -6.76
CA LEU A 73 -10.64 -10.76 -5.59
C LEU A 73 -9.86 -11.00 -4.29
N ILE A 74 -9.31 -12.20 -4.10
CA ILE A 74 -8.58 -12.55 -2.87
C ILE A 74 -7.28 -11.76 -2.76
N SER A 75 -6.48 -11.71 -3.82
CA SER A 75 -5.21 -10.97 -3.80
C SER A 75 -5.45 -9.47 -3.61
N SER A 76 -6.48 -8.91 -4.24
CA SER A 76 -6.85 -7.50 -4.09
C SER A 76 -7.36 -7.16 -2.69
N ALA A 77 -8.14 -8.05 -2.07
CA ALA A 77 -8.58 -7.86 -0.69
C ALA A 77 -7.39 -7.90 0.30
N ILE A 78 -6.45 -8.83 0.11
CA ILE A 78 -5.23 -8.92 0.94
C ILE A 78 -4.35 -7.68 0.73
N PHE A 79 -4.17 -7.23 -0.52
CA PHE A 79 -3.48 -5.98 -0.84
C PHE A 79 -4.09 -4.80 -0.08
N SER A 80 -5.42 -4.71 -0.05
CA SER A 80 -6.12 -3.69 0.71
C SER A 80 -5.92 -3.78 2.22
N ILE A 81 -5.89 -4.98 2.79
CA ILE A 81 -5.71 -5.18 4.24
C ILE A 81 -4.32 -4.71 4.66
N ASN A 82 -3.30 -4.95 3.84
CA ASN A 82 -1.93 -4.51 4.11
C ASN A 82 -1.76 -2.98 4.11
N HIS A 83 -2.71 -2.24 3.53
CA HIS A 83 -2.73 -0.78 3.55
C HIS A 83 -3.45 -0.21 4.78
N ALA A 84 -3.84 -1.06 5.74
CA ALA A 84 -4.36 -0.68 7.06
C ALA A 84 -5.47 0.39 7.04
N SER A 85 -6.35 0.35 6.03
CA SER A 85 -7.51 1.25 5.99
C SER A 85 -8.52 0.86 7.07
N THR A 86 -8.92 1.82 7.90
CA THR A 86 -9.91 1.65 8.98
C THR A 86 -11.35 1.82 8.52
N ASN A 87 -11.57 2.30 7.30
CA ASN A 87 -12.91 2.54 6.75
C ASN A 87 -13.16 1.75 5.46
N ILE A 88 -14.45 1.54 5.17
CA ILE A 88 -14.89 0.75 4.01
C ILE A 88 -14.50 1.41 2.67
N VAL A 89 -14.45 2.74 2.61
CA VAL A 89 -14.12 3.45 1.38
C VAL A 89 -12.65 3.24 1.02
N GLY A 90 -11.74 3.37 1.98
CA GLY A 90 -10.32 3.11 1.80
C GLY A 90 -10.05 1.63 1.51
N PHE A 91 -10.81 0.71 2.13
CA PHE A 91 -10.74 -0.70 1.77
C PHE A 91 -11.09 -0.93 0.29
N LEU A 92 -12.23 -0.38 -0.16
CA LEU A 92 -12.64 -0.52 -1.56
C LEU A 92 -11.69 0.18 -2.54
N LEU A 93 -11.06 1.28 -2.12
CA LEU A 93 -10.07 1.99 -2.94
C LEU A 93 -8.81 1.14 -3.14
N TYR A 94 -8.19 0.65 -2.07
CA TYR A 94 -7.00 -0.18 -2.19
C TYR A 94 -7.29 -1.54 -2.82
N MET A 95 -8.47 -2.13 -2.54
CA MET A 95 -8.91 -3.35 -3.23
C MET A 95 -9.11 -3.09 -4.74
N GLY A 96 -9.68 -1.94 -5.11
CA GLY A 96 -9.81 -1.52 -6.51
C GLY A 96 -8.45 -1.36 -7.19
N MET A 97 -7.47 -0.73 -6.52
CA MET A 97 -6.11 -0.62 -7.02
C MET A 97 -5.45 -1.99 -7.22
N GLY A 98 -5.56 -2.89 -6.24
CA GLY A 98 -5.07 -4.26 -6.34
C GLY A 98 -5.66 -5.00 -7.55
N ALA A 99 -6.95 -4.79 -7.83
CA ALA A 99 -7.61 -5.37 -9.00
C ALA A 99 -7.11 -4.74 -10.31
N CYS A 100 -6.97 -3.42 -10.38
CA CYS A 100 -6.39 -2.73 -11.55
C CYS A 100 -4.98 -3.25 -11.85
N PHE A 101 -4.16 -3.42 -10.82
CA PHE A 101 -2.82 -3.98 -10.94
C PHE A 101 -2.87 -5.44 -11.38
N TYR A 102 -3.75 -6.27 -10.83
CA TYR A 102 -3.93 -7.66 -11.28
C TYR A 102 -4.25 -7.75 -12.79
N LEU A 103 -5.12 -6.85 -13.27
CA LEU A 103 -5.58 -6.79 -14.67
C LEU A 103 -4.57 -6.19 -15.65
N ALA A 104 -3.58 -5.43 -15.16
CA ALA A 104 -2.55 -4.82 -16.00
C ALA A 104 -1.54 -5.84 -16.57
N TYR A 105 -1.63 -7.10 -16.13
CA TYR A 105 -0.78 -8.23 -16.51
C TYR A 105 -1.67 -9.38 -17.00
#